data_AF-A0A382FCM8-F1
#
_entry.id   AF-A0A382FCM8-F1
#
_cell.length_a   1.000
_cell.length_b   1.000
_cell.length_c   1.000
_cell.angle_alpha   90.00
_cell.angle_beta   90.00
_cell.angle_gamma   90.00
#
_symmetry.space_group_name_H-M   'P 1'
#
loop_
_entity.id
_entity.type
_entity.pdbx_description
1 polymer ?
#
loop_
_entity_poly.entity_id
_entity_poly.type
_entity_poly.pdbx_seq_one_letter_code
_entity_poly.pdbx_strand_id
1 'polypeptide(L)'
;MAVGDIITAARYNNLQSRVATVIGQGSGDAGYGQGLSSSQVATSEVVTASHMALLFADLDAGIKHQTNVASNDIAIIAATDLIEDANNINKKGVAEYENLTTTLEGDRFLCEANQATVESAIQGAYSVAWNGQLDHIVNVTFTDYNHARNFFNAGGEIRFAANITPVGSEAKTIDWATMLANMEVIGFNYFRTLATGSGTGASIGFHQLTTSYQQIFDKQGSGFYTENHYIIEAKGNVATPDVVTFRINFNDDDPTDPGTPTDEFVTGTLTSIITQFRATGVNVSVP
;
A
#
# COMPACT_ATOMS: atom_id res chain seq x y z
N MET A 1 -16.90 50.35 -0.30
CA MET A 1 -16.73 49.03 -0.95
C MET A 1 -16.25 48.10 0.14
N ALA A 2 -17.01 47.07 0.50
CA ALA A 2 -16.63 46.13 1.55
C ALA A 2 -15.74 45.04 0.95
N VAL A 3 -14.55 44.88 1.53
CA VAL A 3 -13.58 43.84 1.20
C VAL A 3 -13.80 42.76 2.25
N GLY A 4 -14.40 41.65 1.82
CA GLY A 4 -14.99 40.60 2.64
C GLY A 4 -15.81 39.67 1.75
N ASP A 5 -15.39 38.40 1.63
CA ASP A 5 -16.05 37.28 0.93
C ASP A 5 -15.75 37.13 -0.58
N ILE A 6 -14.48 36.80 -0.92
CA ILE A 6 -14.08 36.49 -2.31
C ILE A 6 -14.31 35.01 -2.67
N ILE A 7 -14.32 34.08 -1.71
CA ILE A 7 -14.57 32.67 -2.01
C ILE A 7 -16.07 32.38 -2.10
N THR A 8 -16.49 31.84 -3.24
CA THR A 8 -17.86 31.37 -3.42
C THR A 8 -18.06 30.02 -2.73
N ALA A 9 -19.28 29.74 -2.26
CA ALA A 9 -19.66 28.41 -1.80
C ALA A 9 -19.30 27.31 -2.81
N ALA A 10 -19.45 27.58 -4.11
CA ALA A 10 -19.09 26.65 -5.18
C ALA A 10 -17.57 26.32 -5.20
N ARG A 11 -16.69 27.32 -5.07
CA ARG A 11 -15.23 27.10 -5.05
C ARG A 11 -14.81 26.34 -3.80
N TYR A 12 -15.34 26.72 -2.64
CA TYR A 12 -15.09 25.97 -1.40
C TYR A 12 -15.56 24.52 -1.51
N ASN A 13 -16.79 24.27 -2.00
CA ASN A 13 -17.33 22.91 -2.14
C ASN A 13 -16.55 22.07 -3.15
N ASN A 14 -16.01 22.67 -4.20
CA ASN A 14 -15.11 21.98 -5.13
C ASN A 14 -13.83 21.53 -4.42
N LEU A 15 -13.18 22.44 -3.69
CA LEU A 15 -11.97 22.16 -2.94
C LEU A 15 -12.20 21.10 -1.85
N GLN A 16 -13.26 21.24 -1.06
CA GLN A 16 -13.65 20.29 -0.02
C GLN A 16 -13.94 18.90 -0.61
N SER A 17 -14.61 18.83 -1.77
CA SER A 17 -14.89 17.56 -2.46
C SER A 17 -13.62 16.86 -2.93
N ARG A 18 -12.60 17.63 -3.37
CA ARG A 18 -11.30 17.09 -3.78
C ARG A 18 -10.56 16.46 -2.60
N VAL A 19 -10.50 17.17 -1.47
CA VAL A 19 -9.93 16.64 -0.22
C VAL A 19 -10.69 15.40 0.26
N ALA A 20 -12.02 15.43 0.22
CA ALA A 20 -12.88 14.31 0.58
C ALA A 20 -12.69 13.08 -0.33
N THR A 21 -12.28 13.28 -1.59
CA THR A 21 -12.01 12.17 -2.51
C THR A 21 -10.77 11.38 -2.08
N VAL A 22 -9.75 12.06 -1.53
CA VAL A 22 -8.52 11.41 -1.06
C VAL A 22 -8.67 10.88 0.37
N ILE A 23 -9.13 11.72 1.31
CA ILE A 23 -9.13 11.38 2.74
C ILE A 23 -10.38 10.60 3.14
N GLY A 24 -11.52 10.94 2.54
CA GLY A 24 -12.79 10.32 2.84
C GLY A 24 -12.91 8.90 2.30
N GLN A 25 -14.15 8.44 2.15
CA GLN A 25 -14.46 7.12 1.60
C GLN A 25 -13.90 6.91 0.19
N GLY A 26 -13.86 7.97 -0.62
CA GLY A 26 -13.42 7.94 -2.02
C GLY A 26 -14.14 6.89 -2.88
N SER A 27 -13.56 6.62 -4.05
CA SER A 27 -14.00 5.58 -4.98
C SER A 27 -12.85 5.19 -5.90
N GLY A 28 -12.92 4.01 -6.53
CA GLY A 28 -11.89 3.55 -7.46
C GLY A 28 -10.52 3.44 -6.80
N ASP A 29 -9.58 4.26 -7.22
CA ASP A 29 -8.19 4.30 -6.75
C ASP A 29 -7.92 5.51 -5.82
N ALA A 30 -8.98 6.04 -5.20
CA ALA A 30 -8.91 7.10 -4.18
C ALA A 30 -9.71 6.75 -2.92
N GLY A 31 -9.36 7.40 -1.81
CA GLY A 31 -10.04 7.29 -0.52
C GLY A 31 -9.21 6.55 0.54
N TYR A 32 -9.02 7.18 1.69
CA TYR A 32 -8.42 6.59 2.88
C TYR A 32 -9.45 6.05 3.87
N GLY A 33 -10.74 6.30 3.64
CA GLY A 33 -11.81 5.83 4.50
C GLY A 33 -12.00 6.61 5.80
N GLN A 34 -11.45 7.82 5.91
CA GLN A 34 -11.51 8.61 7.14
C GLN A 34 -12.78 9.47 7.18
N GLY A 35 -13.18 9.86 8.39
CA GLY A 35 -14.17 10.93 8.58
C GLY A 35 -13.53 12.29 8.32
N LEU A 36 -14.26 13.21 7.68
CA LEU A 36 -13.81 14.59 7.50
C LEU A 36 -14.34 15.50 8.58
N SER A 37 -13.53 16.49 8.95
CA SER A 37 -13.93 17.61 9.81
C SER A 37 -14.69 18.67 9.02
N SER A 38 -14.29 18.89 7.76
CA SER A 38 -14.94 19.80 6.83
C SER A 38 -16.15 19.17 6.14
N SER A 39 -17.09 20.03 5.72
CA SER A 39 -18.28 19.61 4.98
C SER A 39 -18.66 20.68 3.96
N GLN A 40 -19.38 20.30 2.91
CA GLN A 40 -19.88 21.26 1.93
C GLN A 40 -20.88 22.23 2.57
N VAL A 41 -20.86 23.47 2.10
CA VAL A 41 -21.78 24.55 2.53
C VAL A 41 -22.91 24.73 1.53
N ALA A 42 -24.03 25.33 1.95
CA ALA A 42 -25.12 25.61 1.03
C ALA A 42 -24.73 26.66 -0.03
N THR A 43 -25.32 26.63 -1.22
CA THR A 43 -24.94 27.52 -2.33
C THR A 43 -25.08 29.02 -2.00
N SER A 44 -26.01 29.38 -1.12
CA SER A 44 -26.23 30.75 -0.67
C SER A 44 -25.51 31.09 0.64
N GLU A 45 -24.76 30.15 1.20
CA GLU A 45 -24.06 30.33 2.47
C GLU A 45 -22.74 31.08 2.28
N VAL A 46 -22.41 31.93 3.24
CA VAL A 46 -21.12 32.63 3.28
C VAL A 46 -20.07 31.67 3.85
N VAL A 47 -18.99 31.46 3.10
CA VAL A 47 -17.87 30.65 3.57
C VAL A 47 -17.12 31.42 4.65
N THR A 48 -16.99 30.82 5.83
CA THR A 48 -16.35 31.46 6.98
C THR A 48 -14.92 30.95 7.18
N ALA A 49 -14.14 31.69 7.99
CA ALA A 49 -12.84 31.22 8.46
C ALA A 49 -12.94 29.86 9.18
N SER A 50 -14.07 29.56 9.83
CA SER A 50 -14.31 28.25 10.45
C SER A 50 -14.39 27.12 9.42
N HIS A 51 -15.02 27.34 8.27
CA HIS A 51 -15.08 26.36 7.18
C HIS A 51 -13.68 26.08 6.62
N MET A 52 -12.87 27.14 6.48
CA MET A 52 -11.49 27.02 6.01
C MET A 52 -10.58 26.36 7.05
N ALA A 53 -10.78 26.61 8.34
CA ALA A 53 -10.01 25.96 9.41
C ALA A 53 -10.30 24.45 9.52
N LEU A 54 -11.55 24.03 9.32
CA LEU A 54 -11.90 22.60 9.25
C LEU A 54 -11.29 21.94 8.02
N LEU A 55 -11.29 22.62 6.87
CA LEU A 55 -10.67 22.13 5.65
C LEU A 55 -9.14 22.05 5.77
N PHE A 56 -8.51 23.02 6.45
CA PHE A 56 -7.09 22.99 6.80
C PHE A 56 -6.77 21.73 7.60
N ALA A 57 -7.59 21.40 8.61
CA ALA A 57 -7.34 20.24 9.46
C ALA A 57 -7.36 18.93 8.66
N ASP A 58 -8.31 18.78 7.74
CA ASP A 58 -8.36 17.62 6.86
C ASP A 58 -7.15 17.58 5.91
N LEU A 59 -6.82 18.68 5.24
CA LEU A 59 -5.64 18.76 4.37
C LEU A 59 -4.34 18.41 5.11
N ASP A 60 -4.10 19.01 6.27
CA ASP A 60 -2.91 18.78 7.08
C ASP A 60 -2.85 17.33 7.59
N ALA A 61 -3.99 16.72 7.93
CA ALA A 61 -4.06 15.30 8.28
C ALA A 61 -3.61 14.39 7.12
N GLY A 62 -4.07 14.66 5.90
CA GLY A 62 -3.66 13.92 4.69
C GLY A 62 -2.18 14.09 4.37
N ILE A 63 -1.66 15.32 4.44
CA ILE A 63 -0.24 15.59 4.18
C ILE A 63 0.66 14.94 5.24
N LYS A 64 0.25 14.97 6.51
CA LYS A 64 0.98 14.27 7.59
C LYS A 64 0.99 12.76 7.38
N HIS A 65 -0.08 12.16 6.90
CA HIS A 65 -0.09 10.74 6.53
C HIS A 65 0.94 10.42 5.44
N GLN A 66 1.01 11.27 4.41
CA GLN A 66 1.89 11.07 3.26
C GLN A 66 3.36 11.34 3.56
N THR A 67 3.66 12.28 4.47
CA THR A 67 5.02 12.82 4.65
C THR A 67 5.55 12.80 6.07
N ASN A 68 4.71 12.50 7.06
CA ASN A 68 4.99 12.64 8.51
C ASN A 68 5.39 14.05 8.95
N VAL A 69 5.10 15.07 8.14
CA VAL A 69 5.40 16.47 8.43
C VAL A 69 4.11 17.28 8.30
N ALA A 70 3.92 18.25 9.20
CA ALA A 70 2.83 19.22 9.07
C ALA A 70 3.04 20.11 7.84
N SER A 71 1.97 20.46 7.14
CA SER A 71 2.10 21.35 5.99
C SER A 71 2.58 22.73 6.44
N ASN A 72 3.60 23.26 5.75
CA ASN A 72 4.02 24.65 5.87
C ASN A 72 3.54 25.50 4.69
N ASP A 73 2.79 24.92 3.74
CA ASP A 73 2.39 25.57 2.48
C ASP A 73 1.07 26.32 2.59
N ILE A 74 0.29 26.03 3.64
CA ILE A 74 -0.91 26.76 4.01
C ILE A 74 -0.83 27.19 5.47
N ALA A 75 -1.58 28.23 5.82
CA ALA A 75 -1.78 28.66 7.19
C ALA A 75 -3.28 28.72 7.54
N ILE A 76 -3.59 28.52 8.82
CA ILE A 76 -4.96 28.65 9.33
C ILE A 76 -5.45 30.08 9.10
N ILE A 77 -6.65 30.19 8.52
CA ILE A 77 -7.38 31.45 8.41
C ILE A 77 -8.16 31.65 9.71
N ALA A 78 -7.78 32.64 10.51
CA ALA A 78 -8.46 32.96 11.76
C ALA A 78 -9.74 33.77 11.52
N ALA A 79 -10.66 33.79 12.47
CA ALA A 79 -11.93 34.53 12.36
C ALA A 79 -11.76 36.05 12.15
N THR A 80 -10.61 36.60 12.52
CA THR A 80 -10.26 38.01 12.31
C THR A 80 -9.61 38.28 10.95
N ASP A 81 -9.20 37.24 10.23
CA ASP A 81 -8.57 37.36 8.93
C ASP A 81 -9.63 37.50 7.82
N LEU A 82 -9.23 38.16 6.74
CA LEU A 82 -9.96 38.14 5.49
C LEU A 82 -9.62 36.85 4.72
N ILE A 83 -10.62 36.21 4.12
CA ILE A 83 -10.35 35.15 3.14
C ILE A 83 -9.97 35.81 1.81
N GLU A 84 -8.70 35.65 1.44
CA GLU A 84 -8.11 36.22 0.23
C GLU A 84 -8.05 35.17 -0.89
N ASP A 85 -8.04 35.64 -2.14
CA ASP A 85 -7.91 34.75 -3.30
C ASP A 85 -6.57 33.99 -3.32
N ALA A 86 -5.48 34.71 -3.05
CA ALA A 86 -4.13 34.18 -2.97
C ALA A 86 -3.31 35.05 -2.01
N ASN A 87 -2.42 34.43 -1.23
CA ASN A 87 -1.44 35.14 -0.42
C ASN A 87 -0.21 34.28 -0.17
N ASN A 88 0.82 34.48 -0.99
CA ASN A 88 2.07 33.72 -0.90
C ASN A 88 2.99 34.13 0.28
N ILE A 89 2.66 35.22 0.99
CA ILE A 89 3.45 35.71 2.14
C ILE A 89 2.96 35.04 3.42
N ASN A 90 1.67 35.15 3.73
CA ASN A 90 1.09 34.60 4.95
C ASN A 90 0.48 33.20 4.74
N LYS A 91 0.35 32.74 3.49
CA LYS A 91 -0.17 31.43 3.08
C LYS A 91 -1.63 31.17 3.47
N LYS A 92 -2.42 32.24 3.62
CA LYS A 92 -3.84 32.21 3.99
C LYS A 92 -4.78 32.37 2.79
N GLY A 93 -4.25 32.38 1.57
CA GLY A 93 -5.07 32.48 0.36
C GLY A 93 -5.64 31.14 -0.08
N VAL A 94 -6.79 31.18 -0.76
CA VAL A 94 -7.48 29.98 -1.26
C VAL A 94 -6.63 29.25 -2.32
N ALA A 95 -5.88 29.99 -3.14
CA ALA A 95 -4.97 29.43 -4.14
C ALA A 95 -3.90 28.51 -3.51
N GLU A 96 -3.38 28.86 -2.33
CA GLU A 96 -2.41 28.01 -1.63
C GLU A 96 -3.04 26.68 -1.17
N TYR A 97 -4.31 26.70 -0.72
CA TYR A 97 -5.04 25.48 -0.38
C TYR A 97 -5.32 24.60 -1.61
N GLU A 98 -5.64 25.20 -2.75
CA GLU A 98 -5.83 24.48 -4.03
C GLU A 98 -4.53 23.82 -4.51
N ASN A 99 -3.40 24.50 -4.34
CA ASN A 99 -2.07 23.94 -4.66
C ASN A 99 -1.75 22.75 -3.76
N LEU A 100 -1.92 22.88 -2.45
CA LEU A 100 -1.67 21.77 -1.52
C LEU A 100 -2.63 20.60 -1.76
N THR A 101 -3.88 20.87 -2.11
CA THR A 101 -4.84 19.81 -2.48
C THR A 101 -4.37 19.05 -3.72
N THR A 102 -3.78 19.75 -4.69
CA THR A 102 -3.20 19.11 -5.87
C THR A 102 -2.00 18.23 -5.51
N THR A 103 -1.16 18.65 -4.56
CA THR A 103 -0.10 17.81 -4.00
C THR A 103 -0.67 16.56 -3.31
N LEU A 104 -1.67 16.74 -2.43
CA LEU A 104 -2.35 15.65 -1.74
C LEU A 104 -2.90 14.59 -2.72
N GLU A 105 -3.51 15.02 -3.82
CA GLU A 105 -4.04 14.13 -4.87
C GLU A 105 -2.95 13.38 -5.64
N GLY A 106 -1.84 14.05 -5.93
CA GLY A 106 -0.68 13.47 -6.60
C GLY A 106 -0.03 12.36 -5.78
N ASP A 107 0.05 12.57 -4.47
CA ASP A 107 0.69 11.67 -3.51
C ASP A 107 -0.30 10.72 -2.82
N ARG A 108 -1.51 10.57 -3.37
CA ARG A 108 -2.60 9.83 -2.70
C ARG A 108 -2.27 8.41 -2.28
N PHE A 109 -1.29 7.72 -2.86
CA PHE A 109 -0.91 6.37 -2.44
C PHE A 109 0.26 6.31 -1.45
N LEU A 110 0.85 7.45 -1.09
CA LEU A 110 1.97 7.50 -0.17
C LEU A 110 1.48 7.34 1.27
N CYS A 111 2.26 6.59 2.04
CA CYS A 111 2.18 6.51 3.48
C CYS A 111 3.61 6.52 4.01
N GLU A 112 3.91 7.49 4.86
CA GLU A 112 5.22 7.56 5.49
C GLU A 112 5.36 6.46 6.55
N ALA A 113 6.57 5.91 6.72
CA ALA A 113 6.79 4.74 7.57
C ALA A 113 6.40 4.94 9.04
N ASN A 114 6.50 6.16 9.59
CA ASN A 114 6.08 6.49 10.96
C ASN A 114 4.56 6.74 11.08
N GLN A 115 3.83 6.73 9.97
CA GLN A 115 2.37 6.79 9.93
C GLN A 115 1.74 5.39 9.77
N ALA A 116 2.57 4.35 9.79
CA ALA A 116 2.17 2.97 9.61
C ALA A 116 2.91 2.04 10.56
N THR A 117 2.38 0.82 10.69
CA THR A 117 3.03 -0.27 11.40
C THR A 117 3.22 -1.47 10.47
N VAL A 118 4.28 -2.23 10.73
CA VAL A 118 4.43 -3.58 10.18
C VAL A 118 3.93 -4.56 11.22
N GLU A 119 2.91 -5.33 10.85
CA GLU A 119 2.24 -6.27 11.75
C GLU A 119 2.43 -7.69 11.22
N SER A 120 2.83 -8.59 12.11
CA SER A 120 2.91 -10.02 11.79
C SER A 120 1.51 -10.58 11.58
N ALA A 121 1.28 -11.21 10.44
CA ALA A 121 -0.02 -11.81 10.13
C ALA A 121 0.03 -13.33 10.32
N ILE A 122 0.80 -14.03 9.47
CA ILE A 122 0.77 -15.50 9.37
C ILE A 122 2.17 -16.01 9.03
N GLN A 123 2.56 -17.14 9.62
CA GLN A 123 3.72 -17.90 9.18
C GLN A 123 3.37 -19.38 8.99
N GLY A 124 3.96 -20.00 7.97
CA GLY A 124 3.94 -21.44 7.75
C GLY A 124 5.35 -21.99 7.87
N ALA A 125 5.50 -23.18 8.45
CA ALA A 125 6.79 -23.87 8.53
C ALA A 125 6.68 -25.31 8.02
N TYR A 126 7.71 -25.76 7.31
CA TYR A 126 7.81 -27.11 6.76
C TYR A 126 9.22 -27.66 7.01
N SER A 127 9.32 -28.77 7.75
CA SER A 127 10.60 -29.32 8.23
C SER A 127 10.93 -30.71 7.66
N VAL A 128 10.11 -31.20 6.73
CA VAL A 128 10.36 -32.46 6.02
C VAL A 128 11.18 -32.15 4.78
N ALA A 129 12.16 -33.01 4.48
CA ALA A 129 12.94 -32.91 3.25
C ALA A 129 12.03 -32.98 2.01
N TRP A 130 12.29 -32.15 1.00
CA TRP A 130 11.45 -32.02 -0.19
C TRP A 130 12.28 -31.80 -1.45
N ASN A 131 11.73 -32.20 -2.60
CA ASN A 131 12.37 -32.15 -3.91
C ASN A 131 11.27 -32.08 -4.99
N GLY A 132 10.41 -31.08 -4.85
CA GLY A 132 9.25 -30.88 -5.70
C GLY A 132 8.51 -29.62 -5.28
N GLN A 133 7.20 -29.55 -5.55
CA GLN A 133 6.42 -28.35 -5.28
C GLN A 133 5.84 -28.31 -3.85
N LEU A 134 6.01 -27.18 -3.16
CA LEU A 134 5.27 -26.84 -1.93
C LEU A 134 4.46 -25.56 -2.14
N ASP A 135 3.19 -25.59 -1.73
CA ASP A 135 2.30 -24.42 -1.77
C ASP A 135 1.89 -23.97 -0.37
N HIS A 136 2.05 -22.67 -0.10
CA HIS A 136 1.43 -22.00 1.03
C HIS A 136 0.36 -21.04 0.50
N ILE A 137 -0.91 -21.35 0.77
CA ILE A 137 -2.05 -20.54 0.33
C ILE A 137 -2.54 -19.70 1.51
N VAL A 138 -2.62 -18.39 1.31
CA VAL A 138 -3.05 -17.43 2.32
C VAL A 138 -4.22 -16.61 1.79
N ASN A 139 -5.26 -16.46 2.60
CA ASN A 139 -6.37 -15.55 2.34
C ASN A 139 -6.24 -14.33 3.24
N VAL A 140 -6.06 -13.16 2.64
CA VAL A 140 -6.17 -11.86 3.32
C VAL A 140 -7.63 -11.43 3.24
N THR A 141 -8.28 -11.28 4.39
CA THR A 141 -9.71 -10.99 4.48
C THR A 141 -9.93 -9.58 4.98
N PHE A 142 -10.77 -8.84 4.28
CA PHE A 142 -11.26 -7.51 4.60
C PHE A 142 -12.76 -7.60 4.92
N THR A 143 -13.25 -6.67 5.74
CA THR A 143 -14.67 -6.64 6.14
C THR A 143 -15.61 -6.43 4.95
N ASP A 144 -15.17 -5.64 3.98
CA ASP A 144 -15.86 -5.38 2.72
C ASP A 144 -14.87 -4.82 1.68
N TYR A 145 -15.37 -4.56 0.47
CA TYR A 145 -14.59 -3.95 -0.60
C TYR A 145 -14.02 -2.57 -0.23
N ASN A 146 -14.77 -1.77 0.52
CA ASN A 146 -14.33 -0.43 0.89
C ASN A 146 -13.13 -0.49 1.83
N HIS A 147 -13.12 -1.44 2.78
CA HIS A 147 -11.98 -1.71 3.63
C HIS A 147 -10.75 -2.08 2.77
N ALA A 148 -10.87 -3.07 1.88
CA ALA A 148 -9.75 -3.46 1.00
C ALA A 148 -9.21 -2.27 0.20
N ARG A 149 -10.10 -1.50 -0.46
CA ARG A 149 -9.72 -0.31 -1.22
C ARG A 149 -8.98 0.71 -0.34
N ASN A 150 -9.55 1.05 0.80
CA ASN A 150 -8.99 2.08 1.69
C ASN A 150 -7.62 1.65 2.24
N PHE A 151 -7.43 0.35 2.53
CA PHE A 151 -6.13 -0.20 2.94
C PHE A 151 -5.04 0.07 1.90
N PHE A 152 -5.27 -0.35 0.65
CA PHE A 152 -4.28 -0.19 -0.42
C PHE A 152 -4.13 1.28 -0.85
N ASN A 153 -5.21 2.03 -0.91
CA ASN A 153 -5.18 3.46 -1.28
C ASN A 153 -4.44 4.29 -0.23
N ALA A 154 -4.56 3.95 1.05
CA ALA A 154 -3.79 4.59 2.13
C ALA A 154 -2.32 4.13 2.19
N GLY A 155 -1.81 3.41 1.18
CA GLY A 155 -0.42 2.98 1.09
C GLY A 155 -0.11 1.64 1.75
N GLY A 156 -1.14 0.86 2.11
CA GLY A 156 -0.98 -0.46 2.70
C GLY A 156 -0.35 -1.48 1.74
N GLU A 157 0.36 -2.45 2.31
CA GLU A 157 1.02 -3.52 1.59
C GLU A 157 0.83 -4.88 2.27
N ILE A 158 0.67 -5.93 1.48
CA ILE A 158 0.85 -7.31 1.94
C ILE A 158 2.27 -7.73 1.62
N ARG A 159 3.01 -8.19 2.62
CA ARG A 159 4.44 -8.43 2.52
C ARG A 159 4.76 -9.90 2.72
N PHE A 160 5.64 -10.42 1.88
CA PHE A 160 6.09 -11.81 1.88
C PHE A 160 7.59 -11.86 2.12
N ALA A 161 8.01 -12.81 2.93
CA ALA A 161 9.40 -13.21 3.07
C ALA A 161 9.45 -14.72 3.29
N ALA A 162 10.59 -15.34 3.03
CA ALA A 162 10.80 -16.73 3.39
C ALA A 162 12.27 -16.97 3.73
N ASN A 163 12.53 -18.06 4.45
CA ASN A 163 13.88 -18.51 4.75
C ASN A 163 13.89 -20.02 4.91
N ILE A 164 15.07 -20.62 4.74
CA ILE A 164 15.34 -21.98 5.17
C ILE A 164 16.42 -21.92 6.24
N THR A 165 16.16 -22.57 7.38
CA THR A 165 17.23 -22.92 8.33
C THR A 165 17.77 -24.29 7.91
N PRO A 166 18.91 -24.36 7.22
CA PRO A 166 19.37 -25.59 6.58
C PRO A 166 19.87 -26.60 7.62
N VAL A 167 19.73 -27.89 7.31
CA VAL A 167 20.38 -28.98 8.05
C VAL A 167 21.33 -29.67 7.08
N GLY A 168 22.61 -29.31 7.15
CA GLY A 168 23.63 -29.80 6.24
C GLY A 168 24.24 -28.70 5.37
N SER A 169 24.94 -29.12 4.31
CA SER A 169 25.65 -28.24 3.38
C SER A 169 25.45 -28.69 1.93
N GLU A 170 24.33 -29.38 1.65
CA GLU A 170 23.94 -29.82 0.33
C GLU A 170 23.74 -28.59 -0.57
N ALA A 171 24.33 -28.62 -1.77
CA ALA A 171 24.39 -27.45 -2.63
C ALA A 171 23.00 -26.90 -2.99
N LYS A 172 22.02 -27.77 -3.26
CA LYS A 172 20.63 -27.39 -3.53
C LYS A 172 19.98 -26.66 -2.35
N THR A 173 20.13 -27.19 -1.13
CA THR A 173 19.64 -26.56 0.10
C THR A 173 20.26 -25.17 0.31
N ILE A 174 21.57 -25.03 0.07
CA ILE A 174 22.27 -23.76 0.20
C ILE A 174 21.84 -22.76 -0.88
N ASP A 175 21.58 -23.21 -2.11
CA ASP A 175 21.04 -22.36 -3.17
C ASP A 175 19.65 -21.83 -2.80
N TRP A 176 18.74 -22.71 -2.36
CA TRP A 176 17.42 -22.30 -1.85
C TRP A 176 17.52 -21.31 -0.68
N ALA A 177 18.34 -21.60 0.33
CA ALA A 177 18.55 -20.68 1.47
C ALA A 177 19.08 -19.32 1.01
N THR A 178 20.02 -19.31 0.06
CA THR A 178 20.58 -18.09 -0.53
C THR A 178 19.54 -17.32 -1.34
N MET A 179 18.76 -18.01 -2.17
CA MET A 179 17.71 -17.43 -2.99
C MET A 179 16.66 -16.72 -2.13
N LEU A 180 16.16 -17.40 -1.10
CA LEU A 180 15.15 -16.86 -0.19
C LEU A 180 15.68 -15.74 0.70
N ALA A 181 16.97 -15.75 1.04
CA ALA A 181 17.59 -14.62 1.75
C ALA A 181 17.73 -13.38 0.84
N ASN A 182 18.12 -13.58 -0.42
CA ASN A 182 18.41 -12.51 -1.36
C ASN A 182 17.16 -11.81 -1.92
N MET A 183 15.96 -12.41 -1.84
CA MET A 183 14.72 -11.72 -2.25
C MET A 183 14.26 -10.69 -1.23
N GLU A 184 14.73 -10.80 0.03
CA GLU A 184 14.33 -9.96 1.15
C GLU A 184 12.79 -9.90 1.32
N VAL A 185 12.20 -8.71 1.28
CA VAL A 185 10.76 -8.49 1.42
C VAL A 185 10.14 -8.23 0.06
N ILE A 186 9.13 -9.03 -0.29
CA ILE A 186 8.28 -8.79 -1.45
C ILE A 186 7.02 -8.06 -0.98
N GLY A 187 6.78 -6.83 -1.44
CA GLY A 187 5.59 -6.04 -1.13
C GLY A 187 4.60 -6.04 -2.29
N PHE A 188 3.39 -6.54 -2.05
CA PHE A 188 2.21 -6.37 -2.90
C PHE A 188 1.43 -5.14 -2.47
N ASN A 189 1.29 -4.15 -3.35
CA ASN A 189 0.63 -2.87 -3.05
C ASN A 189 -0.56 -2.60 -4.00
N TYR A 190 -1.00 -1.34 -4.05
CA TYR A 190 -2.13 -0.87 -4.86
C TYR A 190 -1.99 -1.16 -6.37
N PHE A 191 -0.79 -1.03 -6.97
CA PHE A 191 -0.60 -1.18 -8.43
C PHE A 191 0.56 -2.10 -8.88
N ARG A 192 1.37 -2.59 -7.95
CA ARG A 192 2.54 -3.41 -8.28
C ARG A 192 2.94 -4.32 -7.14
N THR A 193 3.78 -5.29 -7.50
CA THR A 193 4.50 -6.14 -6.56
C THR A 193 5.98 -5.98 -6.81
N LEU A 194 6.78 -5.71 -5.77
CA LEU A 194 8.22 -5.49 -5.88
C LEU A 194 8.96 -6.15 -4.71
N ALA A 195 10.18 -6.61 -4.94
CA ALA A 195 11.11 -7.01 -3.89
C ALA A 195 12.03 -5.84 -3.50
N THR A 196 12.45 -5.80 -2.24
CA THR A 196 13.54 -4.90 -1.79
C THR A 196 14.92 -5.46 -2.14
N GLY A 197 15.02 -6.79 -2.26
CA GLY A 197 16.21 -7.49 -2.73
C GLY A 197 16.16 -7.81 -4.21
N SER A 198 16.26 -9.09 -4.55
CA SER A 198 16.32 -9.61 -5.91
C SER A 198 15.06 -10.39 -6.31
N GLY A 199 14.91 -10.64 -7.61
CA GLY A 199 13.74 -11.27 -8.22
C GLY A 199 12.99 -10.30 -9.13
N THR A 200 11.98 -10.81 -9.82
CA THR A 200 11.20 -10.08 -10.81
C THR A 200 9.79 -9.90 -10.30
N GLY A 201 9.43 -8.66 -9.98
CA GLY A 201 8.05 -8.28 -9.66
C GLY A 201 7.19 -8.04 -10.91
N ALA A 202 5.92 -7.73 -10.70
CA ALA A 202 4.97 -7.41 -11.75
C ALA A 202 4.29 -6.05 -11.51
N SER A 203 3.83 -5.41 -12.59
CA SER A 203 2.89 -4.27 -12.53
C SER A 203 1.46 -4.74 -12.22
N ILE A 204 1.34 -5.60 -11.21
CA ILE A 204 0.09 -6.14 -10.70
C ILE A 204 0.08 -5.88 -9.20
N GLY A 205 -0.84 -5.02 -8.78
CA GLY A 205 -1.23 -4.82 -7.39
C GLY A 205 -2.72 -5.08 -7.22
N PHE A 206 -3.29 -4.61 -6.11
CA PHE A 206 -4.70 -4.82 -5.76
C PHE A 206 -5.66 -4.45 -6.89
N HIS A 207 -5.46 -3.30 -7.52
CA HIS A 207 -6.37 -2.79 -8.57
C HIS A 207 -6.22 -3.48 -9.93
N GLN A 208 -5.20 -4.34 -10.13
CA GLN A 208 -5.04 -5.16 -11.34
C GLN A 208 -5.48 -6.61 -11.15
N LEU A 209 -5.92 -6.98 -9.96
CA LEU A 209 -6.31 -8.36 -9.69
C LEU A 209 -7.53 -8.77 -10.51
N THR A 210 -7.53 -10.05 -10.87
CA THR A 210 -8.65 -10.73 -11.49
C THR A 210 -9.07 -11.92 -10.63
N THR A 211 -10.15 -12.58 -11.01
CA THR A 211 -10.63 -13.79 -10.32
C THR A 211 -9.72 -15.01 -10.52
N SER A 212 -8.72 -14.93 -11.39
CA SER A 212 -7.76 -16.00 -11.68
C SER A 212 -6.40 -15.67 -11.09
N TYR A 213 -5.62 -16.70 -10.73
CA TYR A 213 -4.25 -16.51 -10.29
C TYR A 213 -3.43 -15.83 -11.38
N GLN A 214 -2.74 -14.77 -10.98
CA GLN A 214 -1.77 -14.06 -11.79
C GLN A 214 -0.44 -14.10 -11.05
N GLN A 215 0.63 -14.47 -11.74
CA GLN A 215 1.98 -14.38 -11.20
C GLN A 215 2.32 -12.91 -10.96
N ILE A 216 2.65 -12.59 -9.71
CA ILE A 216 3.00 -11.24 -9.27
C ILE A 216 4.48 -11.10 -8.88
N PHE A 217 5.14 -12.23 -8.64
CA PHE A 217 6.57 -12.26 -8.33
C PHE A 217 7.18 -13.61 -8.74
N ASP A 218 8.43 -13.57 -9.18
CA ASP A 218 9.25 -14.76 -9.44
C ASP A 218 10.70 -14.50 -9.05
N LYS A 219 11.28 -15.44 -8.30
CA LYS A 219 12.71 -15.51 -8.02
C LYS A 219 13.22 -16.88 -8.42
N GLN A 220 14.10 -16.88 -9.42
CA GLN A 220 14.81 -18.05 -9.91
C GLN A 220 16.03 -18.41 -9.04
N GLY A 221 16.37 -19.69 -8.95
CA GLY A 221 17.61 -20.18 -8.34
C GLY A 221 18.85 -19.82 -9.16
N SER A 222 20.00 -20.40 -8.83
CA SER A 222 21.26 -20.05 -9.48
C SER A 222 22.15 -21.24 -9.82
N GLY A 223 23.11 -21.03 -10.72
CA GLY A 223 24.06 -22.07 -11.10
C GLY A 223 23.39 -23.27 -11.77
N PHE A 224 23.46 -24.43 -11.11
CA PHE A 224 22.82 -25.67 -11.57
C PHE A 224 21.35 -25.78 -11.16
N TYR A 225 20.82 -24.86 -10.36
CA TYR A 225 19.45 -24.88 -9.84
C TYR A 225 18.61 -23.73 -10.41
N THR A 226 18.91 -23.31 -11.63
CA THR A 226 18.15 -22.24 -12.30
C THR A 226 16.69 -22.62 -12.56
N GLU A 227 16.37 -23.89 -12.52
CA GLU A 227 15.05 -24.44 -12.73
C GLU A 227 14.19 -24.33 -11.46
N ASN A 228 14.79 -23.99 -10.32
CA ASN A 228 14.07 -23.80 -9.07
C ASN A 228 13.53 -22.38 -8.96
N HIS A 229 12.28 -22.24 -8.54
CA HIS A 229 11.60 -20.95 -8.48
C HIS A 229 10.81 -20.74 -7.18
N TYR A 230 10.92 -19.54 -6.62
CA TYR A 230 9.98 -19.02 -5.64
C TYR A 230 9.00 -18.08 -6.35
N ILE A 231 7.75 -18.52 -6.46
CA ILE A 231 6.71 -17.83 -7.22
C ILE A 231 5.62 -17.36 -6.26
N ILE A 232 5.15 -16.13 -6.44
CA ILE A 232 3.94 -15.65 -5.78
C ILE A 232 2.90 -15.35 -6.85
N GLU A 233 1.71 -15.90 -6.65
CA GLU A 233 0.53 -15.59 -7.43
C GLU A 233 -0.56 -15.02 -6.55
N ALA A 234 -1.34 -14.09 -7.11
CA ALA A 234 -2.47 -13.48 -6.44
C ALA A 234 -3.73 -13.54 -7.30
N LYS A 235 -4.88 -13.60 -6.63
CA LYS A 235 -6.20 -13.40 -7.23
C LYS A 235 -7.12 -12.68 -6.26
N GLY A 236 -8.08 -11.95 -6.81
CA GLY A 236 -9.09 -11.23 -6.05
C GLY A 236 -10.16 -10.69 -6.99
N ASN A 237 -11.42 -10.71 -6.56
CA ASN A 237 -12.47 -10.11 -7.35
C ASN A 237 -12.50 -8.60 -7.10
N VAL A 238 -11.82 -7.78 -7.90
CA VAL A 238 -11.77 -6.32 -7.69
C VAL A 238 -13.13 -5.61 -7.64
N ALA A 239 -14.21 -6.23 -8.11
CA ALA A 239 -15.56 -5.68 -7.97
C ALA A 239 -16.12 -5.83 -6.53
N THR A 240 -15.69 -6.86 -5.79
CA THR A 240 -16.13 -7.17 -4.42
C THR A 240 -15.08 -7.96 -3.61
N PRO A 241 -13.79 -7.55 -3.54
CA PRO A 241 -12.76 -8.31 -2.87
C PRO A 241 -12.85 -8.04 -1.37
N ASP A 242 -13.72 -8.76 -0.69
CA ASP A 242 -13.55 -9.03 0.74
C ASP A 242 -12.39 -10.00 1.00
N VAL A 243 -11.92 -10.72 -0.04
CA VAL A 243 -10.77 -11.63 0.06
C VAL A 243 -9.80 -11.45 -1.10
N VAL A 244 -8.51 -11.34 -0.77
CA VAL A 244 -7.40 -11.52 -1.70
C VAL A 244 -6.68 -12.82 -1.34
N THR A 245 -6.54 -13.72 -2.32
CA THR A 245 -5.86 -15.01 -2.12
C THR A 245 -4.49 -14.96 -2.76
N PHE A 246 -3.47 -15.32 -1.97
CA PHE A 246 -2.10 -15.50 -2.42
C PHE A 246 -1.74 -16.99 -2.40
N ARG A 247 -1.04 -17.44 -3.44
CA ARG A 247 -0.35 -18.73 -3.49
C ARG A 247 1.15 -18.44 -3.52
N ILE A 248 1.85 -18.85 -2.48
CA ILE A 248 3.29 -18.81 -2.38
C ILE A 248 3.78 -20.21 -2.71
N ASN A 249 4.51 -20.32 -3.81
CA ASN A 249 4.90 -21.57 -4.43
C ASN A 249 6.43 -21.72 -4.39
N PHE A 250 6.89 -22.79 -3.75
CA PHE A 250 8.29 -23.20 -3.72
C PHE A 250 8.42 -24.36 -4.70
N ASN A 251 8.92 -24.07 -5.90
CA ASN A 251 8.98 -25.01 -7.01
C ASN A 251 10.40 -25.54 -7.19
N ASP A 252 10.66 -26.77 -6.75
CA ASP A 252 11.87 -27.50 -7.15
C ASP A 252 11.57 -28.25 -8.46
N ASP A 253 12.06 -27.70 -9.57
CA ASP A 253 11.81 -28.19 -10.93
C ASP A 253 13.10 -28.69 -11.60
N ASP A 254 14.16 -28.89 -10.80
CA ASP A 254 15.43 -29.44 -11.22
C ASP A 254 15.22 -30.79 -11.94
N PRO A 255 15.38 -30.84 -13.27
CA PRO A 255 15.20 -32.08 -13.99
C PRO A 255 16.31 -33.04 -13.56
N THR A 256 16.00 -34.34 -13.50
CA THR A 256 17.08 -35.33 -13.49
C THR A 256 17.89 -35.18 -14.79
N ASP A 257 18.98 -34.44 -14.73
CA ASP A 257 19.80 -34.12 -15.89
C ASP A 257 20.34 -35.43 -16.50
N PRO A 258 20.45 -35.56 -17.84
CA PRO A 258 20.93 -36.80 -18.46
C PRO A 258 22.38 -37.13 -18.06
N GLY A 259 22.54 -37.91 -16.99
CA GLY A 259 23.85 -38.36 -16.49
C GLY A 259 24.06 -38.25 -14.98
N THR A 260 23.18 -37.55 -14.25
CA THR A 260 23.21 -37.43 -12.78
C THR A 260 21.93 -38.05 -12.19
N PRO A 261 22.02 -39.18 -11.45
CA PRO A 261 20.85 -40.03 -11.22
C PRO A 261 20.07 -39.75 -9.93
N THR A 262 20.10 -38.54 -9.36
CA THR A 262 19.27 -38.20 -8.20
C THR A 262 19.01 -36.71 -8.12
N ASP A 263 17.76 -36.31 -8.24
CA ASP A 263 17.26 -35.03 -7.76
C ASP A 263 17.42 -34.99 -6.22
N GLU A 264 18.31 -34.13 -5.72
CA GLU A 264 18.61 -34.05 -4.29
C GLU A 264 17.47 -33.37 -3.51
N PHE A 265 17.32 -33.75 -2.24
CA PHE A 265 16.38 -33.08 -1.36
C PHE A 265 16.91 -31.74 -0.84
N VAL A 266 16.01 -30.76 -0.78
CA VAL A 266 16.12 -29.59 0.06
C VAL A 266 15.85 -30.00 1.51
N THR A 267 16.77 -29.66 2.41
CA THR A 267 16.77 -30.09 3.81
C THR A 267 16.74 -28.90 4.78
N GLY A 268 16.15 -29.12 5.96
CA GLY A 268 16.03 -28.10 6.99
C GLY A 268 14.60 -27.63 7.20
N THR A 269 14.43 -26.48 7.86
CA THR A 269 13.11 -25.90 8.14
C THR A 269 12.87 -24.70 7.24
N LEU A 270 11.98 -24.88 6.25
CA LEU A 270 11.44 -23.81 5.43
C LEU A 270 10.40 -23.02 6.25
N THR A 271 10.50 -21.70 6.25
CA THR A 271 9.52 -20.79 6.85
C THR A 271 9.04 -19.79 5.80
N SER A 272 7.73 -19.71 5.59
CA SER A 272 7.05 -18.70 4.77
C SER A 272 6.36 -17.71 5.70
N ILE A 273 6.66 -16.42 5.56
CA ILE A 273 6.24 -15.35 6.48
C ILE A 273 5.42 -14.33 5.70
N ILE A 274 4.23 -14.02 6.21
CA ILE A 274 3.35 -12.99 5.69
C ILE A 274 3.14 -11.94 6.77
N THR A 275 3.39 -10.69 6.42
CA THR A 275 3.12 -9.51 7.26
C THR A 275 2.31 -8.50 6.47
N GLN A 276 1.81 -7.48 7.16
CA GLN A 276 1.18 -6.34 6.52
C GLN A 276 1.86 -5.04 6.96
N PHE A 277 1.96 -4.09 6.03
CA PHE A 277 2.24 -2.70 6.33
C PHE A 277 0.91 -1.95 6.24
N ARG A 278 0.47 -1.35 7.35
CA ARG A 278 -0.87 -0.78 7.48
C ARG A 278 -0.78 0.64 8.01
N ALA A 279 -1.57 1.55 7.45
CA ALA A 279 -1.73 2.89 7.99
C ALA A 279 -2.38 2.82 9.39
N THR A 280 -1.66 3.33 10.39
CA THR A 280 -2.07 3.31 11.81
C THR A 280 -1.81 4.65 12.49
N GLY A 281 -1.53 5.69 11.71
CA GLY A 281 -1.27 7.02 12.19
C GLY A 281 -2.50 7.63 12.87
N VAL A 282 -2.27 8.69 13.64
CA VAL A 282 -3.35 9.42 14.32
C VAL A 282 -4.32 10.10 13.35
N ASN A 283 -3.83 10.46 12.15
CA ASN A 283 -4.58 11.19 11.13
C ASN A 283 -5.31 10.27 10.15
N VAL A 284 -4.69 9.13 9.82
CA VAL A 284 -5.22 8.13 8.90
C VAL A 284 -4.92 6.76 9.49
N SER A 285 -5.98 6.00 9.75
CA SER A 285 -5.89 4.62 10.23
C SER A 285 -6.94 3.77 9.54
N VAL A 286 -6.53 2.61 9.02
CA VAL A 286 -7.42 1.64 8.37
C VAL A 286 -7.49 0.39 9.24
N PRO A 287 -8.66 -0.25 9.46
CA PRO A 287 -8.81 -1.40 10.36
C PRO A 287 -7.86 -2.58 10.09
#